data_AF-A0A1Y1VXQ3-F1
#
_entry.id   AF-A0A1Y1VXQ3-F1
#
_cell.length_a   1.000
_cell.length_b   1.000
_cell.length_c   1.000
_cell.angle_alpha   90.00
_cell.angle_beta   90.00
_cell.angle_gamma   90.00
#
_symmetry.space_group_name_H-M   'P 1'
#
loop_
_entity.id
_entity.type
_entity.pdbx_description
1 polymer ?
#
loop_
_entity_poly.entity_id
_entity_poly.type
_entity_poly.pdbx_seq_one_letter_code
_entity_poly.pdbx_strand_id
1 'polypeptide(L)'
;MQKRGQRAIFTDTNINKSVKRAVKMAKADPVKYPQFAIMVVGMPNVGKSSLINALRRIGVNRGKAVSTGAKPGVTRTMSSKVKVFESPPVYLVDTPGVMMPFIADPVTAIKVALTGGIKDNIADELVLADYLLYRLNRFEQRWALTGPPTTSTSLWSILGRKIGALRQGGELDVDKTVQFFLRTYRQGQFGRLCLDDLDANAVEEFFQRNLQDAPLSKNQNKKLLKAAQRQRAIDKARAKNLRS
;
A
#
# COMPACT_ATOMS: atom_id res chain seq x y z
N MET A 1 -1.09 -19.75 0.74
CA MET A 1 -2.25 -19.42 1.59
C MET A 1 -3.34 -18.77 0.76
N GLN A 2 -4.52 -19.37 0.68
CA GLN A 2 -5.63 -18.92 -0.16
C GLN A 2 -6.94 -18.93 0.64
N LYS A 3 -7.09 -18.05 1.64
CA LYS A 3 -8.24 -18.08 2.58
C LYS A 3 -9.54 -17.44 2.01
N ARG A 4 -9.58 -16.86 0.80
CA ARG A 4 -10.75 -16.10 0.29
C ARG A 4 -11.15 -16.34 -1.18
N GLY A 5 -10.68 -17.41 -1.83
CA GLY A 5 -10.85 -17.58 -3.30
C GLY A 5 -10.11 -16.53 -4.15
N GLN A 6 -9.42 -15.59 -3.49
CA GLN A 6 -8.53 -14.61 -4.07
C GLN A 6 -7.22 -15.29 -4.46
N ARG A 7 -6.65 -14.92 -5.61
CA ARG A 7 -5.31 -15.37 -6.03
C ARG A 7 -4.34 -14.21 -5.87
N ALA A 8 -3.30 -14.41 -5.08
CA ALA A 8 -2.20 -13.47 -4.97
C ALA A 8 -1.19 -13.72 -6.10
N ILE A 9 -0.73 -12.64 -6.74
CA ILE A 9 0.34 -12.66 -7.73
C ILE A 9 1.33 -11.58 -7.33
N PHE A 10 2.57 -11.98 -7.06
CA PHE A 10 3.67 -11.03 -6.92
C PHE A 10 4.09 -10.54 -8.31
N THR A 11 4.15 -9.22 -8.46
CA THR A 11 4.50 -8.55 -9.71
C THR A 11 5.41 -7.38 -9.40
N ASP A 12 6.26 -7.04 -10.36
CA ASP A 12 7.05 -5.82 -10.37
C ASP A 12 6.78 -5.07 -11.69
N THR A 13 7.54 -4.00 -11.95
CA THR A 13 7.43 -3.20 -13.18
C THR A 13 7.93 -3.90 -14.45
N ASN A 14 8.42 -5.14 -14.35
CA ASN A 14 8.94 -5.94 -15.46
C ASN A 14 8.10 -7.21 -15.72
N ILE A 15 7.22 -7.58 -14.79
CA ILE A 15 6.40 -8.79 -14.86
C ILE A 15 4.96 -8.45 -15.26
N ASN A 16 4.46 -9.08 -16.33
CA ASN A 16 3.09 -8.87 -16.83
C ASN A 16 2.13 -10.05 -16.59
N LYS A 17 2.38 -10.87 -15.54
CA LYS A 17 1.59 -12.07 -15.21
C LYS A 17 0.08 -11.78 -15.11
N SER A 18 -0.30 -10.66 -14.49
CA SER A 18 -1.70 -10.25 -14.35
C SER A 18 -2.36 -9.95 -15.69
N VAL A 19 -1.64 -9.30 -16.61
CA VAL A 19 -2.12 -9.02 -17.98
C VAL A 19 -2.23 -10.32 -18.78
N LYS A 20 -1.22 -11.19 -18.74
CA LYS A 20 -1.24 -12.51 -19.42
C LYS A 20 -2.44 -13.35 -19.00
N ARG A 21 -2.82 -13.29 -17.72
CA ARG A 21 -4.02 -13.98 -17.21
C ARG A 21 -5.30 -13.40 -17.79
N ALA A 22 -5.47 -12.08 -17.79
CA ALA A 22 -6.64 -11.43 -18.38
C ALA A 22 -6.76 -11.77 -19.88
N VAL A 23 -5.64 -11.78 -20.60
CA VAL A 23 -5.57 -12.23 -22.00
C VAL A 23 -6.00 -13.68 -22.15
N LYS A 24 -5.54 -14.60 -21.29
CA LYS A 24 -5.94 -16.01 -21.33
C LYS A 24 -7.45 -16.17 -21.11
N MET A 25 -8.02 -15.42 -20.16
CA MET A 25 -9.46 -15.46 -19.89
C MET A 25 -10.28 -14.91 -21.06
N ALA A 26 -9.82 -13.82 -21.68
CA ALA A 26 -10.45 -13.22 -22.86
C ALA A 26 -10.43 -14.15 -24.08
N LYS A 27 -9.32 -14.85 -24.30
CA LYS A 27 -9.21 -15.84 -25.37
C LYS A 27 -10.06 -17.09 -25.14
N ALA A 28 -10.29 -17.46 -23.88
CA ALA A 28 -11.09 -18.64 -23.55
C ALA A 28 -12.59 -18.44 -23.80
N ASP A 29 -13.09 -17.21 -23.68
CA ASP A 29 -14.49 -16.87 -23.96
C ASP A 29 -14.60 -15.45 -24.55
N PRO A 30 -14.34 -15.29 -25.86
CA PRO A 30 -14.31 -13.99 -26.52
C PRO A 30 -15.68 -13.29 -26.57
N VAL A 31 -16.77 -14.07 -26.58
CA VAL A 31 -18.14 -13.55 -26.59
C VAL A 31 -18.48 -12.93 -25.24
N LYS A 32 -18.13 -13.62 -24.15
CA LYS A 32 -18.35 -13.11 -22.79
C LYS A 32 -17.40 -11.97 -22.43
N TYR A 33 -16.19 -11.98 -22.99
CA TYR A 33 -15.15 -11.01 -22.66
C TYR A 33 -14.50 -10.38 -23.90
N PRO A 34 -15.24 -9.55 -24.66
CA PRO A 34 -14.70 -8.86 -25.84
C PRO A 34 -13.59 -7.87 -25.49
N GLN A 35 -13.58 -7.39 -24.24
CA GLN A 35 -12.51 -6.57 -23.66
C GLN A 35 -12.40 -6.82 -22.15
N PHE A 36 -11.21 -6.62 -21.58
CA PHE A 36 -10.99 -6.69 -20.13
C PHE A 36 -10.62 -5.32 -19.56
N ALA A 37 -11.21 -4.98 -18.42
CA ALA A 37 -10.78 -3.86 -17.59
C ALA A 37 -10.33 -4.38 -16.23
N ILE A 38 -9.13 -4.02 -15.82
CA ILE A 38 -8.55 -4.33 -14.51
C ILE A 38 -8.42 -3.04 -13.74
N MET A 39 -9.01 -2.98 -12.55
CA MET A 39 -8.91 -1.83 -11.67
C MET A 39 -7.73 -2.02 -10.71
N VAL A 40 -6.85 -1.01 -10.61
CA VAL A 40 -5.70 -1.05 -9.71
C VAL A 40 -6.02 -0.24 -8.45
N VAL A 41 -6.25 -0.92 -7.33
CA VAL A 41 -6.61 -0.30 -6.04
C VAL A 41 -5.50 -0.49 -5.00
N GLY A 42 -5.40 0.46 -4.07
CA GLY A 42 -4.44 0.41 -2.96
C GLY A 42 -4.18 1.78 -2.34
N MET A 43 -3.45 1.78 -1.23
CA MET A 43 -3.03 3.00 -0.51
C MET A 43 -2.27 3.98 -1.43
N PRO A 44 -2.18 5.27 -1.07
CA PRO A 44 -1.25 6.19 -1.73
C PRO A 44 0.18 5.62 -1.76
N ASN A 45 0.96 5.99 -2.80
CA ASN A 45 2.39 5.68 -2.93
C ASN A 45 2.81 4.20 -3.02
N VAL A 46 1.90 3.23 -2.99
CA VAL A 46 2.22 1.79 -3.20
C VAL A 46 2.66 1.41 -4.63
N GLY A 47 2.87 2.39 -5.51
CA GLY A 47 3.33 2.13 -6.88
C GLY A 47 2.25 1.83 -7.93
N LYS A 48 0.96 2.13 -7.66
CA LYS A 48 -0.16 1.89 -8.59
C LYS A 48 0.09 2.47 -9.99
N SER A 49 0.33 3.78 -10.08
CA SER A 49 0.54 4.47 -11.36
C SER A 49 1.85 4.04 -12.03
N SER A 50 2.88 3.69 -11.25
CA SER A 50 4.12 3.10 -11.76
C SER A 50 3.88 1.73 -12.40
N LEU A 51 3.08 0.87 -11.76
CA LEU A 51 2.68 -0.43 -12.30
C LEU A 51 1.90 -0.27 -13.61
N ILE A 52 0.97 0.69 -13.68
CA ILE A 52 0.18 0.94 -14.89
C ILE A 52 1.08 1.37 -16.05
N ASN A 53 1.96 2.35 -15.83
CA ASN A 53 2.89 2.83 -16.85
C ASN A 53 3.86 1.72 -17.30
N ALA A 54 4.32 0.89 -16.36
CA ALA A 54 5.19 -0.24 -16.66
C ALA A 54 4.51 -1.29 -17.53
N LEU A 55 3.29 -1.68 -17.18
CA LEU A 55 2.50 -2.64 -17.96
C LEU A 55 2.12 -2.09 -19.34
N ARG A 56 1.85 -0.79 -19.46
CA ARG A 56 1.64 -0.14 -20.76
C ARG A 56 2.90 -0.21 -21.63
N ARG A 57 4.06 0.12 -21.08
CA ARG A 57 5.33 0.04 -21.79
C ARG A 57 5.61 -1.39 -22.27
N ILE A 58 5.41 -2.39 -21.43
CA ILE A 58 5.70 -3.79 -21.79
C ILE A 58 4.67 -4.36 -22.77
N GLY A 59 3.39 -4.06 -22.58
CA GLY A 59 2.32 -4.73 -23.30
C GLY A 59 1.89 -4.05 -24.61
N VAL A 60 2.16 -2.76 -24.78
CA VAL A 60 1.85 -2.02 -26.03
C VAL A 60 2.98 -1.11 -26.52
N ASN A 61 4.17 -1.15 -25.89
CA ASN A 61 5.34 -0.35 -26.27
C ASN A 61 5.07 1.16 -26.38
N ARG A 62 4.27 1.72 -25.46
CA ARG A 62 3.98 3.17 -25.41
C ARG A 62 4.49 3.79 -24.11
N GLY A 63 4.72 5.11 -24.14
CA GLY A 63 5.24 5.90 -23.01
C GLY A 63 4.33 6.00 -21.78
N LYS A 64 4.58 6.97 -20.90
CA LYS A 64 3.76 7.17 -19.69
C LYS A 64 2.35 7.64 -20.07
N ALA A 65 1.34 7.11 -19.39
CA ALA A 65 -0.06 7.53 -19.53
C ALA A 65 -0.60 8.18 -18.25
N VAL A 66 0.00 7.86 -17.08
CA VAL A 66 -0.42 8.37 -15.79
C VAL A 66 0.74 9.08 -15.10
N SER A 67 0.46 10.19 -14.42
CA SER A 67 1.47 10.91 -13.64
C SER A 67 1.95 10.07 -12.46
N THR A 68 3.24 10.19 -12.13
CA THR A 68 3.90 9.48 -11.02
C THR A 68 4.63 10.50 -10.16
N GLY A 69 4.44 10.45 -8.84
CA GLY A 69 5.17 11.28 -7.89
C GLY A 69 5.15 10.66 -6.50
N ALA A 70 6.17 11.00 -5.68
CA ALA A 70 6.33 10.48 -4.32
C ALA A 70 5.39 11.13 -3.30
N LYS A 71 4.79 12.29 -3.64
CA LYS A 71 3.84 12.97 -2.74
C LYS A 71 2.47 12.26 -2.81
N PRO A 72 1.86 11.90 -1.66
CA PRO A 72 0.49 11.40 -1.65
C PRO A 72 -0.49 12.36 -2.35
N GLY A 73 -1.45 11.83 -3.11
CA GLY A 73 -2.51 12.64 -3.74
C GLY A 73 -2.20 13.16 -5.16
N VAL A 74 -1.19 12.59 -5.85
CA VAL A 74 -0.91 12.90 -7.27
C VAL A 74 -2.08 12.50 -8.18
N THR A 75 -2.71 11.34 -7.95
CA THR A 75 -3.93 10.93 -8.67
C THR A 75 -5.15 11.57 -8.00
N ARG A 76 -5.63 12.70 -8.54
CA ARG A 76 -6.76 13.48 -7.99
C ARG A 76 -8.14 13.05 -8.51
N THR A 77 -8.18 12.34 -9.65
CA THR A 77 -9.42 11.88 -10.31
C THR A 77 -9.19 10.46 -10.85
N MET A 78 -10.25 9.64 -10.95
CA MET A 78 -10.13 8.38 -11.69
C MET A 78 -9.60 8.67 -13.09
N SER A 79 -8.44 8.10 -13.41
CA SER A 79 -7.83 8.32 -14.72
C SER A 79 -8.57 7.52 -15.79
N SER A 80 -8.48 7.97 -17.03
CA SER A 80 -9.00 7.25 -18.19
C SER A 80 -8.42 5.83 -18.29
N LYS A 81 -9.17 4.93 -18.92
CA LYS A 81 -8.74 3.55 -19.19
C LYS A 81 -7.42 3.56 -19.98
N VAL A 82 -6.36 3.02 -19.39
CA VAL A 82 -5.05 2.88 -20.03
C VAL A 82 -4.96 1.51 -20.70
N LYS A 83 -4.89 1.49 -22.03
CA LYS A 83 -4.67 0.23 -22.76
C LYS A 83 -3.28 -0.33 -22.47
N VAL A 84 -3.21 -1.62 -22.12
CA VAL A 84 -1.96 -2.36 -21.81
C VAL A 84 -1.79 -3.64 -22.61
N PHE A 85 -2.76 -4.02 -23.44
CA PHE A 85 -2.60 -5.11 -24.42
C PHE A 85 -3.54 -4.86 -25.59
N GLU A 86 -3.12 -5.17 -26.82
CA GLU A 86 -3.90 -4.84 -28.03
C GLU A 86 -5.02 -5.84 -28.33
N SER A 87 -4.74 -7.14 -28.39
CA SER A 87 -5.71 -8.15 -28.84
C SER A 87 -5.61 -9.48 -28.09
N PRO A 88 -6.60 -9.83 -27.26
CA PRO A 88 -7.81 -9.07 -26.94
C PRO A 88 -7.49 -7.82 -26.11
N PRO A 89 -8.24 -6.72 -26.27
CA PRO A 89 -7.92 -5.46 -25.61
C PRO A 89 -8.03 -5.57 -24.09
N VAL A 90 -6.94 -5.21 -23.41
CA VAL A 90 -6.87 -5.16 -21.93
C VAL A 90 -6.58 -3.73 -21.50
N TYR A 91 -7.38 -3.22 -20.57
CA TYR A 91 -7.27 -1.88 -20.00
C TYR A 91 -6.97 -1.95 -18.50
N LEU A 92 -6.15 -1.02 -18.02
CA LEU A 92 -5.99 -0.72 -16.60
C LEU A 92 -6.69 0.58 -16.27
N VAL A 93 -7.32 0.63 -15.10
CA VAL A 93 -7.93 1.86 -14.56
C VAL A 93 -7.14 2.28 -13.33
N ASP A 94 -6.52 3.47 -13.38
CA ASP A 94 -5.88 4.04 -12.19
C ASP A 94 -6.92 4.61 -11.26
N THR A 95 -6.78 4.29 -9.98
CA THR A 95 -7.67 4.77 -8.93
C THR A 95 -6.89 5.70 -8.00
N PRO A 96 -7.49 6.80 -7.52
CA PRO A 96 -6.91 7.56 -6.42
C PRO A 96 -6.55 6.62 -5.27
N GLY A 97 -5.41 6.86 -4.63
CA GLY A 97 -5.00 6.07 -3.47
C GLY A 97 -6.07 6.15 -2.39
N VAL A 98 -6.62 5.00 -1.99
CA VAL A 98 -7.62 4.95 -0.92
C VAL A 98 -6.86 4.85 0.39
N MET A 99 -6.86 5.92 1.16
CA MET A 99 -6.25 5.95 2.49
C MET A 99 -7.19 5.27 3.49
N MET A 100 -6.65 4.43 4.38
CA MET A 100 -7.43 3.97 5.53
C MET A 100 -7.69 5.15 6.47
N PRO A 101 -8.95 5.40 6.87
CA PRO A 101 -9.31 6.57 7.68
C PRO A 101 -8.74 6.49 9.10
N PHE A 102 -8.44 5.28 9.58
CA PHE A 102 -7.86 5.03 10.89
C PHE A 102 -7.07 3.72 10.85
N ILE A 103 -5.89 3.72 11.48
CA ILE A 103 -5.08 2.52 11.70
C ILE A 103 -5.00 2.37 13.22
N ALA A 104 -5.66 1.34 13.77
CA ALA A 104 -5.78 1.16 15.21
C ALA A 104 -4.47 0.72 15.86
N ASP A 105 -3.72 -0.15 15.18
CA ASP A 105 -2.46 -0.67 15.68
C ASP A 105 -1.33 0.36 15.46
N PRO A 106 -0.69 0.88 16.53
CA PRO A 106 0.37 1.87 16.43
C PRO A 106 1.58 1.35 15.63
N VAL A 107 1.90 0.07 15.76
CA VAL A 107 3.03 -0.53 15.05
C VAL A 107 2.75 -0.57 13.54
N THR A 108 1.54 -0.98 13.13
CA THR A 108 1.09 -0.92 11.74
C THR A 108 1.11 0.53 11.22
N ALA A 109 0.69 1.50 12.03
CA ALA A 109 0.74 2.91 11.63
C ALA A 109 2.17 3.38 11.35
N ILE A 110 3.13 3.02 12.21
CA ILE A 110 4.57 3.30 12.00
C ILE A 110 5.07 2.65 10.71
N LYS A 111 4.75 1.37 10.47
CA LYS A 111 5.16 0.67 9.23
C LYS A 111 4.61 1.36 7.99
N VAL A 112 3.33 1.74 8.00
CA VAL A 112 2.70 2.44 6.86
C VAL A 112 3.34 3.83 6.66
N ALA A 113 3.64 4.57 7.73
CA ALA A 113 4.35 5.84 7.65
C ALA A 113 5.76 5.68 7.07
N LEU A 114 6.50 4.64 7.47
CA LEU A 114 7.83 4.33 6.94
C LEU A 114 7.83 4.10 5.42
N THR A 115 6.79 3.47 4.88
CA THR A 115 6.64 3.28 3.41
C THR A 115 6.33 4.57 2.64
N GLY A 116 6.11 5.70 3.32
CA GLY A 116 5.72 6.96 2.70
C GLY A 116 4.26 6.96 2.22
N GLY A 117 3.43 6.02 2.70
CA GLY A 117 2.00 5.95 2.38
C GLY A 117 1.16 7.03 3.08
N ILE A 118 1.74 7.73 4.06
CA ILE A 118 1.15 8.80 4.87
C ILE A 118 2.09 10.01 4.78
N LYS A 119 1.56 11.23 4.89
CA LYS A 119 2.40 12.45 4.94
C LYS A 119 3.26 12.44 6.20
N ASP A 120 4.53 12.83 6.05
CA ASP A 120 5.54 12.79 7.11
C ASP A 120 5.19 13.66 8.31
N ASN A 121 4.45 14.75 8.12
CA ASN A 121 4.04 15.66 9.19
C ASN A 121 3.00 15.09 10.19
N ILE A 122 2.58 13.83 10.02
CA ILE A 122 1.60 13.17 10.89
C ILE A 122 2.29 12.27 11.93
N ALA A 123 3.52 11.85 11.69
CA ALA A 123 4.25 10.94 12.56
C ALA A 123 5.61 11.54 12.95
N ASP A 124 6.01 11.34 14.20
CA ASP A 124 7.32 11.79 14.68
C ASP A 124 8.44 11.03 13.94
N GLU A 125 9.24 11.75 13.16
CA GLU A 125 10.30 11.19 12.32
C GLU A 125 11.37 10.46 13.16
N LEU A 126 11.63 10.91 14.40
CA LEU A 126 12.55 10.22 15.31
C LEU A 126 12.01 8.85 15.69
N VAL A 127 10.72 8.76 16.04
CA VAL A 127 10.07 7.48 16.37
C VAL A 127 10.09 6.53 15.18
N LEU A 128 9.83 7.04 13.97
CA LEU A 128 9.91 6.22 12.75
C LEU A 128 11.33 5.69 12.53
N ALA A 129 12.34 6.55 12.70
CA ALA A 129 13.73 6.19 12.49
C ALA A 129 14.25 5.20 13.54
N ASP A 130 13.84 5.35 14.80
CA ASP A 130 14.16 4.41 15.88
C ASP A 130 13.53 3.04 15.63
N TYR A 131 12.25 2.99 15.24
CA TYR A 131 11.61 1.73 14.88
C TYR A 131 12.30 1.07 13.67
N LEU A 132 12.64 1.85 12.65
CA LEU A 132 13.35 1.34 11.48
C LEU A 132 14.73 0.78 11.88
N LEU A 133 15.48 1.47 12.74
CA LEU A 133 16.74 0.97 13.27
C LEU A 133 16.56 -0.36 14.00
N TYR A 134 15.57 -0.43 14.91
CA TYR A 134 15.23 -1.68 15.61
C TYR A 134 15.00 -2.83 14.62
N ARG A 135 14.29 -2.58 13.51
CA ARG A 135 14.06 -3.59 12.48
C ARG A 135 15.31 -3.97 11.71
N LEU A 136 16.12 -3.00 11.30
CA LEU A 136 17.38 -3.25 10.60
C LEU A 136 18.33 -4.13 11.45
N ASN A 137 18.42 -3.85 12.75
CA ASN A 137 19.24 -4.63 13.68
C ASN A 137 18.79 -6.11 13.76
N ARG A 138 17.51 -6.40 13.50
CA ARG A 138 16.96 -7.77 13.48
C ARG A 138 17.14 -8.50 12.16
N PHE A 139 17.39 -7.80 11.05
CA PHE A 139 17.56 -8.43 9.74
C PHE A 139 18.98 -8.92 9.47
N GLU A 140 19.92 -8.73 10.41
CA GLU A 140 21.38 -8.94 10.24
C GLU A 140 22.00 -8.20 9.04
N GLN A 141 21.21 -7.38 8.33
CA GLN A 141 21.66 -6.57 7.22
C GLN A 141 22.41 -5.38 7.79
N ARG A 142 23.73 -5.56 7.87
CA ARG A 142 24.70 -4.53 8.22
C ARG A 142 24.69 -3.48 7.12
N TRP A 143 23.91 -2.43 7.33
CA TRP A 143 24.13 -1.18 6.63
C TRP A 143 25.53 -0.65 7.02
N ALA A 144 26.10 0.23 6.19
CA ALA A 144 27.52 0.61 6.14
C ALA A 144 28.13 1.31 7.38
N LEU A 145 27.68 0.99 8.60
CA LEU A 145 28.41 1.20 9.84
C LEU A 145 29.12 -0.10 10.23
N THR A 146 30.37 0.04 10.63
CA THR A 146 31.14 -0.99 11.29
C THR A 146 30.56 -1.25 12.67
N GLY A 147 29.63 -2.22 12.75
CA GLY A 147 29.00 -2.69 13.99
C GLY A 147 27.54 -2.23 14.15
N PRO A 148 26.71 -2.94 14.94
CA PRO A 148 25.36 -2.49 15.23
C PRO A 148 25.44 -1.21 16.07
N PRO A 149 24.79 -0.10 15.68
CA PRO A 149 24.52 0.95 16.64
C PRO A 149 23.49 0.37 17.62
N THR A 150 23.97 0.04 18.82
CA THR A 150 23.17 -0.49 19.93
C THR A 150 22.19 0.55 20.48
N THR A 151 22.39 1.84 20.18
CA THR A 151 21.51 2.94 20.61
C THR A 151 21.35 4.01 19.52
N SER A 152 20.14 4.54 19.34
CA SER A 152 19.79 5.58 18.35
C SER A 152 20.67 6.83 18.45
N THR A 153 21.08 7.23 19.66
CA THR A 153 21.94 8.39 19.91
C THR A 153 23.33 8.29 19.28
N SER A 154 23.94 7.10 19.35
CA SER A 154 25.26 6.83 18.71
C SER A 154 25.17 6.85 17.20
N LEU A 155 24.06 6.36 16.65
CA LEU A 155 23.80 6.34 15.22
C LEU A 155 23.71 7.76 14.66
N TRP A 156 22.83 8.59 15.22
CA TRP A 156 22.63 9.95 14.69
C TRP A 156 23.92 10.77 14.73
N SER A 157 24.74 10.57 15.76
CA SER A 157 26.05 11.21 15.88
C SER A 157 27.01 10.80 14.76
N ILE A 158 27.15 9.50 14.49
CA ILE A 158 28.05 8.98 13.46
C ILE A 158 27.55 9.37 12.06
N LEU A 159 26.26 9.13 11.79
CA LEU A 159 25.67 9.39 10.48
C LEU A 159 25.63 10.88 10.17
N GLY A 160 25.21 11.71 11.13
CA GLY A 160 25.10 13.16 10.92
C GLY A 160 26.46 13.81 10.67
N ARG A 161 27.52 13.38 11.36
CA ARG A 161 28.89 13.80 11.04
C ARG A 161 29.32 13.34 9.65
N LYS A 162 29.03 12.08 9.29
CA LYS A 162 29.38 11.51 7.98
C LYS A 162 28.73 12.23 6.80
N ILE A 163 27.47 12.67 6.96
CA ILE A 163 26.73 13.39 5.90
C ILE A 163 26.88 14.92 5.99
N GLY A 164 27.62 15.43 6.98
CA GLY A 164 27.79 16.86 7.21
C GLY A 164 26.51 17.58 7.67
N ALA A 165 25.59 16.86 8.33
CA ALA A 165 24.38 17.44 8.92
C ALA A 165 24.73 18.16 10.22
N LEU A 166 25.28 19.37 10.09
CA LEU A 166 25.68 20.23 11.20
C LEU A 166 24.91 21.56 11.14
N ARG A 167 24.61 22.12 12.32
CA ARG A 167 24.08 23.47 12.53
C ARG A 167 25.24 24.45 12.66
N GLN A 168 24.91 25.74 12.69
CA GLN A 168 25.88 26.79 12.98
C GLN A 168 26.53 26.53 14.35
N GLY A 169 27.85 26.68 14.45
CA GLY A 169 28.60 26.33 15.66
C GLY A 169 29.10 24.87 15.71
N GLY A 170 28.82 24.05 14.68
CA GLY A 170 29.33 22.67 14.59
C GLY A 170 28.51 21.64 15.37
N GLU A 171 27.37 22.04 15.93
CA GLU A 171 26.44 21.13 16.59
C GLU A 171 25.74 20.21 15.58
N LEU A 172 25.41 18.99 16.02
CA LEU A 172 24.75 18.00 15.17
C LEU A 172 23.31 18.40 14.83
N ASP A 173 22.95 18.34 13.55
CA ASP A 173 21.56 18.51 13.10
C ASP A 173 20.86 17.15 13.04
N VAL A 174 20.26 16.75 14.15
CA VAL A 174 19.60 15.44 14.29
C VAL A 174 18.43 15.30 13.32
N ASP A 175 17.62 16.34 13.14
CA ASP A 175 16.43 16.30 12.28
C ASP A 175 16.82 16.03 10.82
N LYS A 176 17.83 16.74 10.30
CA LYS A 176 18.34 16.48 8.94
C LYS A 176 18.93 15.08 8.80
N THR A 177 19.57 14.57 9.85
CA THR A 177 20.14 13.23 9.87
C THR A 177 19.05 12.15 9.79
N VAL A 178 18.01 12.31 10.59
CA VAL A 178 16.83 11.43 10.61
C VAL A 178 16.09 11.46 9.27
N GLN A 179 15.86 12.65 8.72
CA GLN A 179 15.24 12.80 7.39
C GLN A 179 16.06 12.14 6.29
N PHE A 180 17.39 12.28 6.34
CA PHE A 180 18.28 11.59 5.41
C PHE A 180 18.17 10.07 5.56
N PHE A 181 18.17 9.55 6.78
CA PHE A 181 18.05 8.12 7.06
C PHE A 181 16.73 7.53 6.52
N LEU A 182 15.59 8.15 6.85
CA LEU A 182 14.28 7.73 6.36
C LEU A 182 14.16 7.82 4.84
N ARG A 183 14.70 8.88 4.23
CA ARG A 183 14.73 9.03 2.77
C ARG A 183 15.56 7.93 2.10
N THR A 184 16.71 7.60 2.68
CA THR A 184 17.63 6.57 2.18
C THR A 184 16.94 5.20 2.19
N TYR A 185 16.24 4.88 3.28
CA TYR A 185 15.38 3.71 3.37
C TYR A 185 14.28 3.68 2.29
N ARG A 186 13.51 4.76 2.15
CA ARG A 186 12.40 4.85 1.18
C ARG A 186 12.85 4.75 -0.28
N GLN A 187 14.10 5.09 -0.56
CA GLN A 187 14.71 4.92 -1.88
C GLN A 187 15.22 3.49 -2.12
N GLY A 188 15.09 2.59 -1.13
CA GLY A 188 15.52 1.20 -1.23
C GLY A 188 17.04 1.01 -1.09
N GLN A 189 17.77 2.02 -0.63
CA GLN A 189 19.24 1.94 -0.50
C GLN A 189 19.69 1.02 0.65
N PHE A 190 18.79 0.65 1.55
CA PHE A 190 19.03 -0.37 2.58
C PHE A 190 18.71 -1.80 2.11
N GLY A 191 18.44 -1.99 0.82
CA GLY A 191 18.09 -3.29 0.25
C GLY A 191 16.60 -3.58 0.30
N ARG A 192 16.25 -4.85 0.09
CA ARG A 192 14.87 -5.33 0.06
C ARG A 192 14.46 -5.81 1.45
N LEU A 193 13.66 -5.00 2.14
CA LEU A 193 13.24 -5.25 3.52
C LEU A 193 11.72 -5.38 3.58
N CYS A 194 11.23 -6.37 4.32
CA CYS A 194 9.81 -6.52 4.62
C CYS A 194 9.56 -6.09 6.05
N LEU A 195 8.78 -5.03 6.26
CA LEU A 195 8.41 -4.58 7.60
C LEU A 195 7.33 -5.46 8.25
N ASP A 196 6.80 -6.48 7.58
CA ASP A 196 5.86 -7.40 8.22
C ASP A 196 6.55 -8.68 8.66
N ASP A 197 6.08 -9.22 9.78
CA ASP A 197 6.52 -10.51 10.28
C ASP A 197 5.74 -11.57 9.51
N LEU A 198 6.48 -12.38 8.74
CA LEU A 198 5.92 -13.34 7.78
C LEU A 198 6.01 -14.79 8.27
N ASP A 199 6.32 -15.01 9.55
CA ASP A 199 6.25 -16.35 10.12
C ASP A 199 4.81 -16.88 10.13
N ALA A 200 4.67 -18.20 10.11
CA ALA A 200 3.37 -18.85 9.93
C ALA A 200 2.34 -18.43 10.98
N ASN A 201 2.79 -18.22 12.23
CA ASN A 201 1.94 -17.83 13.35
C ASN A 201 1.49 -16.37 13.19
N ALA A 202 2.40 -15.45 12.89
CA ALA A 202 2.07 -14.05 12.65
C ALA A 202 1.08 -13.87 11.49
N VAL A 203 1.25 -14.62 10.41
CA VAL A 203 0.32 -14.59 9.27
C VAL A 203 -1.06 -15.14 9.66
N GLU A 204 -1.11 -16.23 10.42
CA GLU A 204 -2.36 -16.80 10.94
C GLU A 204 -3.08 -15.78 11.84
N GLU A 205 -2.39 -15.21 12.81
CA GLU A 205 -2.92 -14.19 13.72
C GLU A 205 -3.44 -12.96 12.97
N PHE A 206 -2.69 -12.47 11.98
CA PHE A 206 -3.10 -11.35 11.14
C PHE A 206 -4.45 -11.63 10.47
N PHE A 207 -4.61 -12.81 9.86
CA PHE A 207 -5.87 -13.16 9.22
C PHE A 207 -6.99 -13.36 10.25
N GLN A 208 -6.74 -13.97 11.40
CA GLN A 208 -7.75 -14.14 12.43
C GLN A 208 -8.29 -12.79 12.93
N ARG A 209 -7.40 -11.85 13.29
CA ARG A 209 -7.79 -10.49 13.72
C ARG A 209 -8.57 -9.75 12.64
N ASN A 210 -8.07 -9.72 11.40
CA ASN A 210 -8.70 -8.97 10.30
C ASN A 210 -9.94 -9.63 9.68
N LEU A 211 -10.18 -10.92 9.94
CA LEU A 211 -11.42 -11.61 9.55
C LEU A 211 -12.56 -11.31 10.52
N GLN A 212 -12.26 -11.10 11.80
CA GLN A 212 -13.25 -10.81 12.84
C GLN A 212 -13.62 -9.32 12.88
N ASP A 213 -12.65 -8.43 12.64
CA ASP A 213 -12.80 -6.99 12.88
C ASP A 213 -12.95 -6.10 11.65
N ALA A 214 -13.28 -6.60 10.45
CA ALA A 214 -13.48 -5.70 9.30
C ALA A 214 -14.65 -4.75 9.57
N PRO A 215 -14.42 -3.47 9.98
CA PRO A 215 -15.52 -2.59 10.31
C PRO A 215 -16.17 -2.25 8.99
N LEU A 216 -17.46 -2.51 8.86
CA LEU A 216 -18.23 -2.01 7.73
C LEU A 216 -17.96 -0.50 7.61
N SER A 217 -17.56 -0.07 6.42
CA SER A 217 -17.39 1.36 6.12
C SER A 217 -18.61 2.13 6.63
N LYS A 218 -18.44 3.37 7.12
CA LYS A 218 -19.57 4.22 7.56
C LYS A 218 -20.72 4.24 6.53
N ASN A 219 -20.41 4.17 5.24
CA ASN A 219 -21.38 4.08 4.15
C ASN A 219 -22.06 2.70 4.05
N GLN A 220 -21.32 1.61 4.28
CA GLN A 220 -21.87 0.25 4.32
C GLN A 220 -22.78 0.06 5.53
N ASN A 221 -22.39 0.56 6.71
CA ASN A 221 -23.22 0.59 7.91
C ASN A 221 -24.51 1.37 7.71
N LYS A 222 -24.43 2.58 7.11
CA LYS A 222 -25.63 3.38 6.79
C LYS A 222 -26.56 2.65 5.81
N LYS A 223 -26.02 1.91 4.85
CA LYS A 223 -26.80 1.12 3.88
C LYS A 223 -27.48 -0.08 4.54
N LEU A 224 -26.78 -0.78 5.44
CA LEU A 224 -27.32 -1.90 6.22
C LEU A 224 -28.41 -1.44 7.18
N LEU A 225 -28.21 -0.33 7.89
CA LEU A 225 -29.23 0.26 8.76
C LEU A 225 -30.51 0.61 7.99
N LYS A 226 -30.39 1.23 6.82
CA LYS A 226 -31.55 1.51 5.94
C LYS A 226 -32.24 0.24 5.43
N ALA A 227 -31.48 -0.80 5.09
CA ALA A 227 -32.04 -2.08 4.66
C ALA A 227 -32.80 -2.77 5.81
N ALA A 228 -32.23 -2.77 7.02
CA ALA A 228 -32.88 -3.31 8.21
C ALA A 228 -34.16 -2.55 8.59
N GLN A 229 -34.16 -1.22 8.46
CA GLN A 229 -35.37 -0.40 8.67
C GLN A 229 -36.47 -0.73 7.65
N ARG A 230 -36.12 -0.91 6.37
CA ARG A 230 -37.07 -1.32 5.33
C ARG A 230 -37.65 -2.71 5.62
N GLN A 231 -36.81 -3.66 6.02
CA GLN A 231 -37.27 -5.01 6.34
C GLN A 231 -38.26 -5.02 7.50
N ARG A 232 -37.94 -4.30 8.59
CA ARG A 232 -38.87 -4.14 9.74
C ARG A 232 -40.20 -3.52 9.34
N ALA A 233 -40.20 -2.56 8.42
CA ALA A 233 -41.44 -1.95 7.92
C ALA A 233 -42.29 -2.95 7.11
N ILE A 234 -41.65 -3.78 6.27
CA ILE A 234 -42.30 -4.84 5.50
C ILE A 234 -42.89 -5.90 6.42
N ASP A 235 -42.13 -6.34 7.42
CA ASP A 235 -42.57 -7.38 8.36
C ASP A 235 -43.75 -6.89 9.21
N LYS A 236 -43.73 -5.61 9.64
CA LYS A 236 -44.84 -4.98 10.37
C LYS A 236 -46.10 -4.85 9.50
N ALA A 237 -45.95 -4.55 8.21
CA ALA A 237 -47.07 -4.51 7.26
C ALA A 237 -47.65 -5.91 7.00
N ARG A 238 -46.81 -6.94 6.83
CA ARG A 238 -47.24 -8.34 6.72
C ARG A 238 -47.98 -8.82 7.97
N ALA A 239 -47.46 -8.53 9.15
CA ALA A 239 -48.10 -8.92 10.42
C ALA A 239 -49.46 -8.24 10.63
N LYS A 240 -49.66 -7.03 10.09
CA LYS A 240 -50.94 -6.33 10.11
C LYS A 240 -51.96 -6.98 9.17
N ASN A 241 -51.53 -7.45 8.00
CA ASN A 241 -52.38 -8.12 7.02
C ASN A 241 -52.73 -9.58 7.38
N LEU A 242 -51.96 -10.25 8.26
CA LEU A 242 -52.30 -11.58 8.77
C LEU A 242 -53.28 -11.54 9.96
N ARG A 243 -53.56 -10.36 10.51
CA ARG A 243 -54.47 -10.15 11.65
C ARG A 243 -55.81 -9.52 11.25
N SER A 244 -56.04 -9.33 9.95
CA SER A 244 -57.28 -8.87 9.32
C SER A 244 -57.89 -10.00 8.51
#